data_AF-A0A2E6TLL9-F1
#
_entry.id   AF-A0A2E6TLL9-F1
#
_cell.length_a   1.000
_cell.length_b   1.000
_cell.length_c   1.000
_cell.angle_alpha   90.00
_cell.angle_beta   90.00
_cell.angle_gamma   90.00
#
_symmetry.space_group_name_H-M   'P 1'
#
loop_
_entity.id
_entity.type
_entity.pdbx_description
1 polymer ?
#
loop_
_entity_poly.entity_id
_entity_poly.type
_entity_poly.pdbx_seq_one_letter_code
_entity_poly.pdbx_strand_id
1 'polypeptide(L)'
;MLNKKNMQSYLSGRGGIKENSNGSANTQFRPFLQSKATDQSDTVDDPSDKDLDSEVIYDEANCPKVEVLSEDGIAQEIVIHLQDGRILKIQCQY
;
A
#
# COMPACT_ATOMS: atom_id res chain seq x y z
N MET A 1 -11.41 10.52 43.63
CA MET A 1 -10.93 9.26 43.02
C MET A 1 -11.65 9.10 41.69
N LEU A 2 -10.92 9.14 40.57
CA LEU A 2 -11.48 9.10 39.22
C LEU A 2 -11.45 7.64 38.71
N ASN A 3 -12.62 7.05 38.47
CA ASN A 3 -12.74 5.67 38.01
C ASN A 3 -12.23 5.54 36.56
N LYS A 4 -11.10 4.85 36.37
CA LYS A 4 -10.65 4.35 35.07
C LYS A 4 -11.62 3.26 34.60
N LYS A 5 -12.45 3.56 33.59
CA LYS A 5 -13.21 2.55 32.83
C LYS A 5 -12.24 1.84 31.88
N ASN A 6 -12.09 0.53 32.06
CA ASN A 6 -11.25 -0.33 31.22
C ASN A 6 -11.88 -0.52 29.82
N MET A 7 -11.15 -0.13 28.79
CA MET A 7 -11.53 -0.20 27.38
C MET A 7 -11.24 -1.61 26.81
N GLN A 8 -11.78 -2.65 27.45
CA GLN A 8 -11.50 -4.07 27.18
C GLN A 8 -12.45 -4.71 26.14
N SER A 9 -13.35 -3.94 25.51
CA SER A 9 -14.43 -4.50 24.68
C SER A 9 -14.14 -4.59 23.17
N TYR A 10 -12.92 -4.30 22.70
CA TYR A 10 -12.62 -4.29 21.25
C TYR A 10 -12.09 -5.61 20.70
N LEU A 11 -11.85 -6.62 21.55
CA LEU A 11 -11.23 -7.89 21.12
C LEU A 11 -12.19 -9.09 21.05
N SER A 12 -13.48 -8.93 21.33
CA SER A 12 -14.46 -10.01 21.17
C SER A 12 -15.03 -10.01 19.75
N GLY A 13 -14.20 -10.36 18.77
CA GLY A 13 -14.53 -10.22 17.36
C GLY A 13 -13.95 -11.28 16.44
N ARG A 14 -13.86 -12.55 16.86
CA ARG A 14 -13.80 -13.69 15.93
C ARG A 14 -14.60 -14.85 16.51
N GLY A 15 -15.79 -15.05 15.92
CA GLY A 15 -16.69 -16.15 16.23
C GLY A 15 -16.03 -17.50 15.99
N GLY A 16 -16.41 -18.46 16.83
CA GLY A 16 -16.00 -19.84 16.70
C GLY A 16 -16.70 -20.54 15.55
N ILE A 17 -15.98 -21.44 14.90
CA ILE A 17 -16.57 -22.57 14.18
C ILE A 17 -15.84 -23.82 14.68
N LYS A 18 -16.59 -24.67 15.39
CA LYS A 18 -16.21 -26.05 15.69
C LYS A 18 -16.48 -26.89 14.43
N GLU A 19 -15.61 -27.87 14.17
CA GLU A 19 -15.79 -28.89 13.12
C GLU A 19 -17.16 -29.60 13.23
N ASN A 20 -17.85 -29.86 12.11
CA ASN A 20 -17.76 -31.17 11.41
C ASN A 20 -18.79 -31.34 10.26
N SER A 21 -18.35 -32.05 9.22
CA SER A 21 -19.09 -32.93 8.29
C SER A 21 -20.05 -32.39 7.21
N ASN A 22 -19.69 -32.77 5.97
CA ASN A 22 -20.52 -33.18 4.81
C ASN A 22 -21.47 -32.19 4.12
N GLY A 23 -21.02 -31.67 2.98
CA GLY A 23 -21.89 -31.08 1.96
C GLY A 23 -21.13 -30.74 0.67
N SER A 24 -21.21 -31.65 -0.31
CA SER A 24 -21.05 -31.48 -1.76
C SER A 24 -19.94 -30.56 -2.33
N ALA A 25 -19.11 -31.19 -3.15
CA ALA A 25 -18.00 -30.64 -3.91
C ALA A 25 -18.33 -29.45 -4.85
N ASN A 26 -17.25 -28.73 -5.19
CA ASN A 26 -17.04 -27.80 -6.30
C ASN A 26 -17.40 -26.31 -6.13
N THR A 27 -16.89 -25.70 -5.07
CA THR A 27 -16.50 -24.27 -5.16
C THR A 27 -15.02 -24.15 -4.85
N GLN A 28 -14.21 -24.40 -5.88
CA GLN A 28 -12.76 -24.26 -5.81
C GLN A 28 -12.43 -22.76 -5.73
N PHE A 29 -12.25 -22.27 -4.51
CA PHE A 29 -11.74 -20.92 -4.23
C PHE A 29 -10.39 -20.78 -4.96
N ARG A 30 -10.33 -19.92 -5.98
CA ARG A 30 -9.07 -19.61 -6.66
C ARG A 30 -8.40 -18.45 -5.93
N PRO A 31 -7.20 -18.65 -5.35
CA PRO A 31 -6.44 -17.53 -4.80
C PRO A 31 -6.11 -16.55 -5.94
N PHE A 32 -6.27 -15.25 -5.67
CA PHE A 32 -6.05 -14.15 -6.63
C PHE A 32 -4.66 -14.13 -7.27
N LEU A 33 -3.71 -14.91 -6.74
CA LEU A 33 -2.34 -15.04 -7.26
C LEU A 33 -2.18 -16.09 -8.37
N GLN A 34 -3.25 -16.78 -8.78
CA GLN A 34 -3.18 -17.79 -9.82
C GLN A 34 -3.97 -17.40 -11.09
N SER A 35 -3.70 -16.21 -11.59
CA SER A 35 -3.81 -15.91 -13.03
C SER A 35 -2.44 -16.10 -13.66
N LYS A 36 -2.42 -16.88 -14.74
CA LYS A 36 -1.25 -17.19 -15.56
C LYS A 36 -0.42 -15.92 -15.83
N ALA A 37 0.90 -16.12 -15.84
CA ALA A 37 1.84 -15.25 -16.53
C ALA A 37 1.37 -15.06 -17.98
N THR A 38 0.60 -14.01 -18.20
CA THR A 38 0.54 -13.31 -19.48
C THR A 38 1.35 -12.07 -19.23
N ASP A 39 2.43 -11.94 -20.00
CA ASP A 39 3.31 -10.78 -20.06
C ASP A 39 2.49 -9.51 -20.30
N GLN A 40 1.96 -8.92 -19.22
CA GLN A 40 1.77 -7.49 -19.15
C GLN A 40 3.10 -6.98 -18.63
N SER A 41 3.96 -6.61 -19.57
CA SER A 41 4.95 -5.58 -19.29
C SER A 41 4.16 -4.34 -18.92
N ASP A 42 3.85 -4.19 -17.62
CA ASP A 42 3.78 -2.88 -17.02
C ASP A 42 5.17 -2.30 -17.24
N THR A 43 5.35 -1.64 -18.38
CA THR A 43 6.41 -0.65 -18.55
C THR A 43 6.04 0.45 -17.56
N VAL A 44 6.45 0.24 -16.31
CA VAL A 44 6.69 1.34 -15.40
C VAL A 44 7.78 2.10 -16.10
N ASP A 45 7.39 3.16 -16.83
CA ASP A 45 8.32 4.17 -17.29
C ASP A 45 8.99 4.65 -16.01
N ASP A 46 10.16 4.10 -15.73
CA ASP A 46 10.95 4.49 -14.58
C ASP A 46 11.53 5.83 -14.99
N PRO A 47 11.05 6.97 -14.45
CA PRO A 47 11.50 8.29 -14.87
C PRO A 47 12.96 8.56 -14.46
N SER A 48 13.69 7.54 -14.02
CA SER A 48 15.14 7.57 -13.75
C SER A 48 15.99 8.07 -14.92
N ASP A 49 15.44 8.10 -16.15
CA ASP A 49 16.10 8.64 -17.34
C ASP A 49 15.71 10.09 -17.68
N LYS A 50 14.85 10.74 -16.89
CA LYS A 50 14.56 12.17 -17.03
C LYS A 50 15.34 12.94 -15.98
N ASP A 51 16.09 13.95 -16.41
CA ASP A 51 16.77 14.91 -15.53
C ASP A 51 15.72 15.75 -14.79
N LEU A 52 15.07 15.16 -13.78
CA LEU A 52 14.11 15.83 -12.90
C LEU A 52 14.83 16.30 -11.64
N ASP A 53 14.54 17.53 -11.23
CA ASP A 53 15.01 18.08 -9.96
C ASP A 53 14.23 17.45 -8.80
N SER A 54 14.93 16.74 -7.91
CA SER A 54 14.34 16.12 -6.71
C SER A 54 14.50 17.00 -5.47
N GLU A 55 13.41 17.27 -4.78
CA GLU A 55 13.36 17.99 -3.51
C GLU A 55 12.63 17.18 -2.43
N VAL A 56 13.27 16.97 -1.28
CA VAL A 56 12.64 16.33 -0.11
C VAL A 56 11.82 17.36 0.65
N ILE A 57 10.49 17.21 0.65
CA ILE A 57 9.57 18.15 1.31
C ILE A 57 9.14 17.70 2.71
N TYR A 58 9.35 16.42 3.05
CA TYR A 58 9.05 15.89 4.37
C TYR A 58 9.93 14.67 4.72
N ASP A 59 10.60 14.74 5.87
CA ASP A 59 11.48 13.68 6.40
C ASP A 59 11.50 13.74 7.94
N GLU A 60 10.63 12.95 8.57
CA GLU A 60 10.57 12.79 10.02
C GLU A 60 10.62 11.31 10.42
N ALA A 61 11.21 11.04 11.59
CA ALA A 61 11.33 9.69 12.11
C ALA A 61 9.96 9.03 12.35
N ASN A 62 9.82 7.77 11.93
CA ASN A 62 8.56 7.02 11.97
C ASN A 62 7.41 7.65 11.19
N CYS A 63 7.70 8.42 10.14
CA CYS A 63 6.73 8.88 9.15
C CYS A 63 7.23 8.53 7.73
N PRO A 64 6.34 8.51 6.71
CA PRO A 64 6.78 8.36 5.32
C PRO A 64 7.65 9.55 4.89
N LYS A 65 8.72 9.30 4.15
CA LYS A 65 9.51 10.35 3.50
C LYS A 65 8.81 10.77 2.20
N VAL A 66 8.76 12.07 1.92
CA VAL A 66 8.11 12.60 0.71
C VAL A 66 9.10 13.44 -0.08
N GLU A 67 9.21 13.14 -1.38
CA GLU A 67 10.01 13.85 -2.37
C GLU A 67 9.12 14.35 -3.50
N VAL A 68 9.49 15.47 -4.11
CA VAL A 68 8.86 16.02 -5.30
C VAL A 68 9.90 16.04 -6.41
N LEU A 69 9.54 15.45 -7.55
CA LEU A 69 10.29 15.52 -8.79
C LEU A 69 9.68 16.59 -9.67
N SER A 70 10.51 17.54 -10.10
CA SER A 70 10.08 18.70 -10.88
C SER A 70 10.90 18.87 -12.16
N GLU A 71 10.27 19.48 -13.17
CA GLU A 71 10.88 19.88 -14.43
C GLU A 71 10.53 21.36 -14.65
N ASP A 72 11.54 22.22 -14.86
CA ASP A 72 11.36 23.67 -15.00
C ASP A 72 10.52 24.31 -13.86
N GLY A 73 10.66 23.78 -12.63
CA GLY A 73 9.91 24.24 -11.45
C GLY A 73 8.44 23.81 -11.40
N ILE A 74 8.01 22.95 -12.32
CA ILE A 74 6.67 22.35 -12.33
C ILE A 74 6.77 20.93 -11.77
N ALA A 75 5.94 20.59 -10.78
CA ALA A 75 5.95 19.25 -10.19
C ALA A 75 5.39 18.22 -11.17
N GLN A 76 6.18 17.18 -11.47
CA GLN A 76 5.79 16.11 -12.39
C GLN A 76 5.39 14.84 -11.63
N GLU A 77 6.10 14.54 -10.53
CA GLU A 77 5.83 13.36 -9.71
C GLU A 77 6.05 13.65 -8.22
N ILE A 78 5.20 13.07 -7.37
CA ILE A 78 5.41 13.01 -5.92
C ILE A 78 5.77 11.58 -5.55
N VAL A 79 6.91 11.41 -4.89
CA VAL A 79 7.42 10.11 -4.44
C VAL A 79 7.26 10.00 -2.93
N ILE A 80 6.57 8.96 -2.47
CA ILE A 80 6.36 8.69 -1.05
C ILE A 80 7.02 7.36 -0.68
N HIS A 81 8.02 7.41 0.18
CA HIS A 81 8.69 6.22 0.72
C HIS A 81 7.99 5.79 2.01
N LEU A 82 7.37 4.61 1.97
CA LEU A 82 6.75 3.99 3.14
C LEU A 82 7.79 3.26 4.00
N GLN A 83 7.47 3.10 5.28
CA GLN A 83 8.36 2.47 6.27
C GLN A 83 8.64 0.98 6.01
N ASP A 84 7.77 0.32 5.25
CA ASP A 84 7.94 -1.07 4.86
C ASP A 84 8.74 -1.25 3.55
N GLY A 85 9.35 -0.16 3.05
CA GLY A 85 10.16 -0.13 1.85
C GLY A 85 9.37 0.01 0.55
N ARG A 86 8.04 0.06 0.60
CA ARG A 86 7.21 0.35 -0.57
C ARG A 86 7.33 1.82 -0.97
N ILE A 87 7.14 2.09 -2.25
CA ILE A 87 7.16 3.43 -2.82
C ILE A 87 5.81 3.69 -3.51
N LEU A 88 5.21 4.84 -3.25
CA LEU A 88 4.08 5.35 -4.02
C LEU A 88 4.59 6.48 -4.92
N LYS A 89 4.28 6.37 -6.21
CA LYS A 89 4.55 7.40 -7.21
C LYS A 89 3.21 8.01 -7.63
N ILE A 90 3.07 9.32 -7.52
CA ILE A 90 1.87 10.06 -7.91
C ILE A 90 2.25 11.00 -9.04
N GLN A 91 1.73 10.72 -10.23
CA GLN A 91 1.94 11.55 -11.41
C GLN A 91 1.03 12.78 -11.38
N CYS A 92 1.60 13.96 -11.59
CA CYS A 92 0.87 15.22 -11.65
C CYS A 92 0.35 15.45 -13.08
N GLN A 93 -0.96 15.64 -13.24
CA GLN A 93 -1.58 16.02 -14.51
C GLN A 93 -2.29 17.37 -14.33
N TYR A 94 -2.01 18.32 -15.22
CA TYR A 94 -2.49 19.70 -15.17
C TYR A 94 -3.52 20.00 -16.26
#